data_AF-A0A6L3XSJ6-F1
#
_entry.id   AF-A0A6L3XSJ6-F1
#
_cell.length_a   1.000
_cell.length_b   1.000
_cell.length_c   1.000
_cell.angle_alpha   90.00
_cell.angle_beta   90.00
_cell.angle_gamma   90.00
#
_symmetry.space_group_name_H-M   'P 1'
#
loop_
_entity.id
_entity.type
_entity.pdbx_description
1 polymer ?
#
loop_
_entity_poly.entity_id
_entity_poly.type
_entity_poly.pdbx_seq_one_letter_code
_entity_poly.pdbx_strand_id
1 'polypeptide(L)' 'METKDLIVIGGGTNGAGIAVDAAGRGLSVLML' A
#
# COMPACT_ATOMS: atom_id res chain seq x y z
N MET A 1 10.40 -4.95 13.43
CA MET A 1 9.44 -4.62 12.36
C MET A 1 10.21 -4.72 11.06
N GLU A 2 9.67 -5.44 10.09
CA GLU A 2 10.26 -5.52 8.75
C GLU A 2 9.96 -4.23 7.98
N THR A 3 10.93 -3.71 7.22
CA THR A 3 10.75 -2.55 6.35
C THR A 3 9.73 -2.88 5.26
N LYS A 4 8.82 -1.94 4.99
CA LYS A 4 7.85 -2.02 3.90
C LYS A 4 8.31 -1.12 2.76
N ASP A 5 8.04 -1.55 1.53
CA ASP A 5 8.35 -0.75 0.33
C ASP A 5 7.42 0.48 0.23
N LEU A 6 6.18 0.35 0.72
CA LEU A 6 5.22 1.44 0.74
C LEU A 6 4.30 1.36 1.98
N ILE A 7 4.08 2.51 2.63
CA ILE A 7 3.02 2.69 3.61
C ILE A 7 2.00 3.69 3.04
N VAL A 8 0.75 3.26 2.88
CA VAL A 8 -0.37 4.10 2.48
C VAL A 8 -1.17 4.48 3.72
N ILE A 9 -1.41 5.76 3.97
CA ILE A 9 -2.23 6.23 5.08
C ILE A 9 -3.56 6.77 4.52
N GLY A 10 -4.67 6.16 4.92
CA GLY A 10 -6.03 6.47 4.51
C GLY A 10 -6.63 5.44 3.56
N GLY A 11 -7.64 4.70 4.02
CA GLY A 11 -8.33 3.63 3.28
C GLY A 11 -9.48 4.06 2.36
N GLY A 12 -9.52 5.32 1.91
CA GLY A 12 -10.48 5.78 0.90
C GLY A 12 -10.17 5.23 -0.49
N THR A 13 -11.03 5.47 -1.49
CA THR A 13 -10.90 4.93 -2.85
C THR A 13 -9.50 5.14 -3.45
N ASN A 14 -8.92 6.32 -3.28
CA ASN A 14 -7.60 6.63 -3.81
C ASN A 14 -6.51 5.84 -3.08
N GLY A 15 -6.56 5.77 -1.75
CA GLY A 15 -5.57 5.04 -0.95
C GLY A 15 -5.64 3.53 -1.19
N ALA A 16 -6.85 2.96 -1.25
CA ALA A 16 -7.06 1.57 -1.61
C ALA A 16 -6.56 1.26 -3.03
N GLY A 17 -6.85 2.13 -4.01
CA GLY A 17 -6.37 1.99 -5.39
C GLY A 17 -4.85 2.00 -5.49
N ILE A 18 -4.19 2.93 -4.79
CA ILE A 18 -2.71 3.01 -4.73
C ILE A 18 -2.13 1.75 -4.08
N ALA A 19 -2.70 1.29 -2.95
CA ALA A 19 -2.23 0.11 -2.25
C ALA A 19 -2.34 -1.15 -3.12
N VAL A 20 -3.45 -1.30 -3.85
CA VAL A 20 -3.69 -2.44 -4.74
C VAL A 20 -2.77 -2.41 -5.96
N ASP A 21 -2.57 -1.25 -6.62
CA ASP A 21 -1.64 -1.15 -7.75
C ASP A 21 -0.20 -1.48 -7.31
N ALA A 22 0.26 -0.94 -6.17
CA ALA A 22 1.59 -1.21 -5.64
C ALA A 22 1.77 -2.69 -5.26
N ALA A 23 0.78 -3.31 -4.62
CA ALA A 23 0.80 -4.74 -4.31
C ALA A 23 0.81 -5.61 -5.57
N GLY A 24 0.02 -5.24 -6.60
CA GLY A 24 -0.01 -5.92 -7.90
C GLY A 24 1.32 -5.85 -8.66
N ARG A 25 2.15 -4.86 -8.35
CA ARG A 25 3.53 -4.71 -8.87
C ARG A 25 4.58 -5.44 -8.03
N GLY A 26 4.18 -6.13 -6.95
CA GLY A 26 5.05 -6.94 -6.10
C GLY A 26 5.69 -6.21 -4.91
N LEU A 27 5.25 -5.00 -4.59
CA LEU A 27 5.75 -4.29 -3.42
C LEU A 27 5.16 -4.87 -2.12
N SER A 28 5.94 -4.88 -1.05
CA SER A 28 5.45 -5.10 0.30
C SER A 28 4.75 -3.84 0.81
N VAL A 29 3.40 -3.84 0.78
CA VAL A 29 2.58 -2.68 1.12
C VAL A 29 1.92 -2.84 2.50
N LEU A 30 1.90 -1.76 3.28
CA LEU A 30 1.07 -1.62 4.48
C LEU A 30 0.07 -0.46 4.27
N MET A 31 -1.23 -0.70 4.46
CA MET A 31 -2.24 0.35 4.47
C MET A 31 -2.75 0.57 5.89
N LEU A 32 -2.79 1.84 6.32
CA LEU A 32 -3.24 2.30 7.64
C LEU A 32 -4.53 3.11 7.53
#